data_AF-A0A2G6T551-F1
#
_entry.id   AF-A0A2G6T551-F1
#
_cell.length_a   1.000
_cell.length_b   1.000
_cell.length_c   1.000
_cell.angle_alpha   90.00
_cell.angle_beta   90.00
_cell.angle_gamma   90.00
#
_symmetry.space_group_name_H-M   'P 1'
#
loop_
_entity.id
_entity.type
_entity.pdbx_description
1 polymer ?
#
loop_
_entity_poly.entity_id
_entity_poly.type
_entity_poly.pdbx_seq_one_letter_code
_entity_poly.pdbx_strand_id
1 'polypeptide(L)'
;MERLVQLALDLFDPQGVQRSVAPAPGAAPVPSPNQAKAPRGRTPPAPPGRQRAAPVPQGLKQKRPLAPINKALTAPEVIAMQPLRSAPPAPIASLLPPTEFRHPQANREVLLGDALVAYSLHRSRRSTIGFTVGADGLAVRAPTWVALSAVDGVLRERSAWVMTKLVQARERQQRLEGGRICWANGVVLPYMGHPLQVVLDPTQSRSGRGGALVAAVPVPANADQPADAPAAGTPAQLFIGLPADASAAQIRDAVLAWLMRDARRYFIERLDHFAPLLGVQWTSLRLSSAETRWGSAKADGSIRLNWRLVHYRTAVIDYVVAHELAHLQVMDHSPRFWNTVATVVPDYAELRNHLREEPAPLLD
;
A
#
# COMPACT_ATOMS: atom_id res chain seq x y z
N MET A 1 28.77 -4.35 17.73
CA MET A 1 27.59 -3.68 18.32
C MET A 1 27.25 -2.54 17.37
N GLU A 2 26.20 -2.51 16.55
CA GLU A 2 24.91 -3.20 16.47
C GLU A 2 24.63 -3.44 14.97
N ARG A 3 24.44 -4.69 14.54
CA ARG A 3 23.93 -4.96 13.19
C ARG A 3 22.41 -4.92 13.26
N LEU A 4 21.85 -3.79 12.85
CA LEU A 4 20.44 -3.67 12.45
C LEU A 4 20.18 -4.70 11.36
N VAL A 5 19.51 -5.81 11.73
CA VAL A 5 18.99 -6.79 10.77
C VAL A 5 17.86 -6.11 10.00
N GLN A 6 18.24 -5.50 8.88
CA GLN A 6 17.32 -5.01 7.86
C GLN A 6 16.91 -6.21 7.00
N LEU A 7 15.95 -7.01 7.46
CA LEU A 7 15.29 -8.03 6.66
C LEU A 7 13.78 -7.96 6.92
N ALA A 8 13.16 -6.98 6.27
CA ALA A 8 11.71 -6.84 6.11
C ALA A 8 11.26 -7.32 4.71
N LEU A 9 11.87 -8.38 4.19
CA LEU A 9 11.64 -8.90 2.84
C LEU A 9 11.67 -10.43 2.97
N ASP A 10 10.55 -11.06 3.31
CA ASP A 10 9.81 -11.84 2.32
C ASP A 10 8.28 -11.92 2.59
N LEU A 11 7.75 -11.05 3.45
CA LEU A 11 6.30 -10.99 3.69
C LEU A 11 5.57 -10.06 2.74
N PHE A 12 6.13 -8.91 2.36
CA PHE A 12 5.58 -7.99 1.38
C PHE A 12 6.69 -7.12 0.77
N ASP A 13 6.69 -6.94 -0.55
CA ASP A 13 7.31 -5.76 -1.16
C ASP A 13 6.37 -4.60 -0.81
N PRO A 14 6.80 -3.68 0.06
CA PRO A 14 5.90 -2.65 0.55
C PRO A 14 5.60 -1.53 -0.44
N GLN A 15 6.13 -1.67 -1.65
CA GLN A 15 5.78 -0.98 -2.85
C GLN A 15 4.53 -1.40 -3.63
N GLY A 16 4.08 -2.65 -3.46
CA GLY A 16 3.56 -3.39 -4.63
C GLY A 16 4.54 -3.39 -5.82
N VAL A 17 5.81 -2.98 -5.61
CA VAL A 17 6.81 -2.59 -6.60
C VAL A 17 7.48 -3.84 -7.12
N GLN A 18 6.83 -4.52 -8.05
CA GLN A 18 7.42 -5.73 -8.60
C GLN A 18 8.57 -5.37 -9.52
N ARG A 19 9.76 -5.87 -9.18
CA ARG A 19 11.00 -5.53 -9.86
C ARG A 19 11.35 -6.57 -10.91
N SER A 20 11.77 -6.09 -12.07
CA SER A 20 12.44 -6.90 -13.08
C SER A 20 13.72 -6.19 -13.51
N VAL A 21 14.77 -6.95 -13.82
CA VAL A 21 16.06 -6.42 -14.26
C VAL A 21 16.42 -7.07 -15.59
N ALA A 22 16.86 -6.26 -16.54
CA ALA A 22 17.41 -6.74 -17.81
C ALA A 22 18.85 -6.22 -17.98
N PRO A 23 19.76 -7.04 -18.54
CA PRO A 23 21.07 -6.55 -18.94
C PRO A 23 20.90 -5.45 -19.99
N ALA A 24 21.71 -4.39 -19.87
CA ALA A 24 21.70 -3.37 -20.90
C ALA A 24 22.37 -3.91 -22.18
N PRO A 25 21.77 -3.74 -23.36
CA PRO A 25 22.35 -4.25 -24.61
C PRO A 25 23.71 -3.58 -24.87
N GLY A 26 24.74 -4.38 -25.14
CA GLY A 26 26.11 -3.91 -25.40
C GLY A 26 27.06 -3.86 -24.20
N ALA A 27 26.73 -4.46 -23.06
CA ALA A 27 27.64 -4.55 -21.92
C ALA A 27 28.82 -5.48 -22.20
N ALA A 28 30.00 -4.92 -22.50
CA ALA A 28 31.27 -5.64 -22.31
C ALA A 28 31.51 -5.86 -20.80
N PRO A 29 32.12 -6.99 -20.38
CA PRO A 29 32.41 -7.22 -18.97
C PRO A 29 33.45 -6.21 -18.51
N VAL A 30 33.09 -5.36 -17.55
CA VAL A 30 34.06 -4.47 -16.87
C VAL A 30 34.78 -5.32 -15.83
N PRO A 31 36.12 -5.47 -15.89
CA PRO A 31 36.85 -6.21 -14.85
C PRO A 31 36.87 -5.39 -13.55
N SER A 32 36.73 -6.08 -12.43
CA SER A 32 36.91 -5.51 -11.10
C SER A 32 38.36 -5.03 -10.89
N PRO A 33 38.61 -3.83 -10.37
CA PRO A 33 39.92 -3.49 -9.85
C PRO A 33 39.94 -3.71 -8.34
N ASN A 34 40.81 -4.61 -7.89
CA ASN A 34 41.25 -4.68 -6.50
C ASN A 34 42.78 -4.55 -6.44
N GLN A 35 43.24 -3.73 -5.48
CA GLN A 35 44.61 -3.61 -4.92
C GLN A 35 45.67 -2.89 -5.79
N ALA A 36 46.58 -2.03 -5.31
CA ALA A 36 46.94 -1.49 -3.98
C ALA A 36 47.92 -0.29 -4.16
N LYS A 37 47.96 0.67 -3.21
CA LYS A 37 49.19 1.23 -2.59
C LYS A 37 48.89 2.36 -1.59
N ALA A 38 49.57 2.32 -0.44
CA ALA A 38 49.65 3.32 0.63
C ALA A 38 50.94 4.19 0.49
N PRO A 39 51.37 5.01 1.49
CA PRO A 39 50.79 6.25 2.04
C PRO A 39 51.81 7.44 2.07
N ARG A 40 51.39 8.63 2.57
CA ARG A 40 52.14 9.80 3.16
C ARG A 40 51.53 11.13 2.64
N GLY A 41 51.32 12.24 3.36
CA GLY A 41 51.46 12.67 4.76
C GLY A 41 51.01 14.17 4.89
N ARG A 42 50.62 14.58 6.13
CA ARG A 42 50.59 15.93 6.82
C ARG A 42 50.74 17.22 5.96
N THR A 43 50.12 18.41 6.17
CA THR A 43 49.50 19.17 7.30
C THR A 43 48.88 20.51 6.74
N PRO A 44 48.18 21.39 7.52
CA PRO A 44 47.18 22.40 7.08
C PRO A 44 47.73 23.85 6.93
N PRO A 45 46.91 24.89 6.63
CA PRO A 45 46.33 25.74 7.72
C PRO A 45 44.95 26.41 7.44
N ALA A 46 44.54 27.26 8.39
CA ALA A 46 43.21 27.79 8.74
C ALA A 46 42.86 29.21 8.14
N PRO A 47 41.70 29.85 8.47
CA PRO A 47 41.02 30.95 7.74
C PRO A 47 41.41 32.37 8.26
N PRO A 48 40.90 33.53 7.73
CA PRO A 48 39.58 34.10 8.12
C PRO A 48 38.91 35.09 7.09
N GLY A 49 37.72 35.63 7.39
CA GLY A 49 37.26 36.91 6.80
C GLY A 49 35.73 37.15 6.76
N ARG A 50 35.26 38.25 7.38
CA ARG A 50 33.86 38.67 7.60
C ARG A 50 33.57 40.01 6.86
N GLN A 51 32.28 40.27 6.56
CA GLN A 51 31.61 41.58 6.27
C GLN A 51 31.85 42.21 4.87
N ARG A 52 30.94 42.92 4.16
CA ARG A 52 29.79 43.82 4.48
C ARG A 52 28.92 44.07 3.20
N ALA A 53 27.59 44.14 3.31
CA ALA A 53 26.67 45.27 3.03
C ALA A 53 26.36 45.73 1.57
N ALA A 54 25.08 46.08 1.37
CA ALA A 54 24.32 46.32 0.11
C ALA A 54 24.60 47.65 -0.63
N PRO A 55 23.95 47.87 -1.81
CA PRO A 55 22.80 48.81 -1.82
C PRO A 55 21.60 48.44 -2.73
N VAL A 56 20.53 49.20 -2.52
CA VAL A 56 19.18 49.21 -3.13
C VAL A 56 19.19 49.88 -4.53
N PRO A 57 18.22 49.58 -5.42
CA PRO A 57 17.30 50.65 -5.81
C PRO A 57 15.82 50.25 -5.93
N GLN A 58 14.99 51.28 -5.74
CA GLN A 58 13.53 51.37 -5.77
C GLN A 58 12.96 51.31 -7.20
N GLY A 59 11.65 50.99 -7.35
CA GLY A 59 10.88 51.39 -8.53
C GLY A 59 9.62 50.59 -8.82
N LEU A 60 8.46 51.13 -8.44
CA LEU A 60 7.10 50.62 -8.64
C LEU A 60 6.66 50.51 -10.13
N LYS A 61 5.81 49.53 -10.46
CA LYS A 61 4.51 49.73 -11.16
C LYS A 61 3.68 48.45 -11.25
N GLN A 62 2.53 48.47 -10.58
CA GLN A 62 1.45 47.49 -10.68
C GLN A 62 0.76 47.60 -12.06
N LYS A 63 0.48 46.48 -12.74
CA LYS A 63 -0.40 46.43 -13.91
C LYS A 63 -1.78 45.92 -13.48
N ARG A 64 -2.77 46.83 -13.59
CA ARG A 64 -4.20 46.60 -13.38
C ARG A 64 -4.79 45.68 -14.46
N PRO A 65 -5.79 44.82 -14.14
CA PRO A 65 -6.50 44.01 -15.14
C PRO A 65 -7.44 44.86 -16.01
N LEU A 66 -7.58 44.48 -17.28
CA LEU A 66 -8.51 45.07 -18.24
C LEU A 66 -9.95 44.60 -17.99
N ALA A 67 -10.90 45.54 -18.14
CA ALA A 67 -12.34 45.39 -17.93
C ALA A 67 -13.03 44.52 -19.01
N PRO A 68 -14.20 43.92 -18.71
CA PRO A 68 -14.90 42.99 -19.60
C PRO A 68 -15.62 43.71 -20.75
N ILE A 69 -15.47 43.19 -21.96
CA ILE A 69 -16.17 43.68 -23.16
C ILE A 69 -17.48 42.92 -23.31
N ASN A 70 -18.59 43.60 -23.02
CA ASN A 70 -19.94 43.20 -23.41
C ASN A 70 -20.16 43.54 -24.89
N LYS A 71 -20.35 42.51 -25.73
CA LYS A 71 -21.02 42.69 -27.03
C LYS A 71 -21.75 41.40 -27.42
N ALA A 72 -23.06 41.42 -27.23
CA ALA A 72 -23.97 40.40 -27.76
C ALA A 72 -23.95 40.47 -29.29
N LEU A 73 -23.81 39.31 -29.95
CA LEU A 73 -24.00 39.16 -31.39
C LEU A 73 -25.32 38.43 -31.64
N THR A 74 -26.15 39.08 -32.44
CA THR A 74 -27.50 38.70 -32.86
C THR A 74 -27.48 37.42 -33.71
N ALA A 75 -28.50 36.58 -33.53
CA ALA A 75 -28.72 35.35 -34.29
C ALA A 75 -29.16 35.64 -35.74
N PRO A 76 -28.67 34.89 -36.73
CA PRO A 76 -29.38 34.67 -37.99
C PRO A 76 -30.05 33.29 -38.01
N GLU A 77 -31.36 33.33 -38.13
CA GLU A 77 -32.26 32.22 -38.46
C GLU A 77 -32.20 31.96 -39.97
N VAL A 78 -31.60 30.85 -40.42
CA VAL A 78 -32.00 30.15 -41.66
C VAL A 78 -31.67 28.66 -41.50
N ILE A 79 -32.72 27.86 -41.39
CA ILE A 79 -32.68 26.40 -41.45
C ILE A 79 -32.53 25.99 -42.92
N ALA A 80 -31.43 25.33 -43.27
CA ALA A 80 -31.31 24.53 -44.49
C ALA A 80 -30.92 23.11 -44.08
N MET A 81 -31.92 22.21 -44.02
CA MET A 81 -31.71 20.79 -43.81
C MET A 81 -31.01 20.18 -45.04
N GLN A 82 -29.75 19.82 -44.89
CA GLN A 82 -29.05 18.97 -45.84
C GLN A 82 -28.96 17.56 -45.23
N PRO A 83 -29.45 16.50 -45.88
CA PRO A 83 -29.42 15.15 -45.30
C PRO A 83 -27.97 14.67 -45.15
N LEU A 84 -27.58 14.38 -43.91
CA LEU A 84 -26.33 13.70 -43.57
C LEU A 84 -26.26 12.37 -44.35
N ARG A 85 -25.27 12.23 -45.23
CA ARG A 85 -24.88 10.91 -45.73
C ARG A 85 -24.30 10.11 -44.56
N SER A 86 -25.00 9.07 -44.14
CA SER A 86 -24.54 8.14 -43.11
C SER A 86 -23.31 7.38 -43.60
N ALA A 87 -22.15 7.60 -42.99
CA ALA A 87 -21.01 6.70 -43.11
C ALA A 87 -21.39 5.33 -42.49
N PRO A 88 -20.86 4.20 -43.01
CA PRO A 88 -21.16 2.88 -42.45
C PRO A 88 -20.69 2.81 -40.99
N PRO A 89 -21.44 2.15 -40.10
CA PRO A 89 -21.06 2.03 -38.69
C PRO A 89 -19.76 1.23 -38.60
N ALA A 90 -18.72 1.86 -38.04
CA ALA A 90 -17.52 1.14 -37.66
C ALA A 90 -17.90 0.03 -36.65
N PRO A 91 -17.30 -1.17 -36.74
CA PRO A 91 -17.57 -2.24 -35.79
C PRO A 91 -17.28 -1.75 -34.36
N ILE A 92 -18.21 -2.05 -33.44
CA ILE A 92 -18.22 -1.58 -32.04
C ILE A 92 -16.92 -1.91 -31.28
N ALA A 93 -16.14 -2.88 -31.76
CA ALA A 93 -14.80 -3.20 -31.24
C ALA A 93 -13.79 -2.02 -31.35
N SER A 94 -14.01 -1.05 -32.24
CA SER A 94 -13.16 0.14 -32.38
C SER A 94 -13.56 1.32 -31.48
N LEU A 95 -14.57 1.18 -30.63
CA LEU A 95 -15.03 2.26 -29.72
C LEU A 95 -14.61 2.05 -28.26
N LEU A 96 -13.94 0.95 -27.92
CA LEU A 96 -13.27 0.83 -26.64
C LEU A 96 -11.95 1.61 -26.72
N PRO A 97 -11.73 2.64 -25.88
CA PRO A 97 -10.42 3.26 -25.81
C PRO A 97 -9.38 2.17 -25.50
N PRO A 98 -8.18 2.19 -26.10
CA PRO A 98 -7.13 1.26 -25.73
C PRO A 98 -6.97 1.29 -24.22
N THR A 99 -6.76 0.12 -23.60
CA THR A 99 -6.62 0.07 -22.14
C THR A 99 -5.42 0.92 -21.75
N GLU A 100 -5.69 2.10 -21.20
CA GLU A 100 -4.66 3.09 -20.88
C GLU A 100 -4.15 2.87 -19.46
N PHE A 101 -2.84 2.70 -19.31
CA PHE A 101 -2.17 2.67 -18.01
C PHE A 101 -1.28 3.89 -17.92
N ARG A 102 -1.48 4.75 -16.91
CA ARG A 102 -0.74 6.01 -16.80
C ARG A 102 -0.10 6.19 -15.44
N HIS A 103 1.22 6.42 -15.46
CA HIS A 103 1.97 6.82 -14.29
C HIS A 103 1.82 8.34 -14.01
N PRO A 104 1.64 8.81 -12.76
CA PRO A 104 1.45 10.24 -12.44
C PRO A 104 2.60 11.12 -12.94
N GLN A 105 3.83 10.61 -12.83
CA GLN A 105 5.05 11.24 -13.33
C GLN A 105 5.48 10.71 -14.72
N ALA A 106 4.54 10.24 -15.53
CA ALA A 106 4.87 9.71 -16.85
C ALA A 106 5.56 10.77 -17.72
N ASN A 107 6.65 10.38 -18.35
CA ASN A 107 7.39 11.22 -19.30
C ASN A 107 7.68 10.48 -20.62
N ARG A 108 7.15 9.26 -20.75
CA ARG A 108 7.25 8.39 -21.92
C ARG A 108 6.01 7.52 -22.03
N GLU A 109 5.76 7.03 -23.23
CA GLU A 109 4.65 6.15 -23.55
C GLU A 109 5.18 5.02 -24.44
N VAL A 110 4.66 3.82 -24.25
CA VAL A 110 4.98 2.66 -25.08
C VAL A 110 3.70 1.86 -25.34
N LEU A 111 3.55 1.37 -26.56
CA LEU A 111 2.48 0.45 -26.93
C LEU A 111 2.94 -0.98 -26.60
N LEU A 112 2.23 -1.64 -25.68
CA LEU A 112 2.46 -3.04 -25.28
C LEU A 112 1.23 -3.87 -25.64
N GLY A 113 1.28 -4.58 -26.76
CA GLY A 113 0.07 -5.18 -27.35
C GLY A 113 -0.90 -4.09 -27.79
N ASP A 114 -2.13 -4.13 -27.29
CA ASP A 114 -3.19 -3.14 -27.60
C ASP A 114 -3.34 -2.07 -26.50
N ALA A 115 -2.44 -2.06 -25.50
CA ALA A 115 -2.48 -1.13 -24.38
C ALA A 115 -1.42 -0.04 -24.50
N LEU A 116 -1.86 1.22 -24.39
CA LEU A 116 -0.95 2.37 -24.30
C LEU A 116 -0.52 2.54 -22.83
N VAL A 117 0.77 2.38 -22.57
CA VAL A 117 1.34 2.46 -21.22
C VAL A 117 2.22 3.71 -21.10
N ALA A 118 1.75 4.71 -20.39
CA ALA A 118 2.50 5.90 -20.00
C ALA A 118 3.28 5.63 -18.71
N TYR A 119 4.61 5.75 -18.77
CA TYR A 119 5.54 5.33 -17.72
C TYR A 119 6.54 6.43 -17.35
N SER A 120 7.07 6.36 -16.13
CA SER A 120 8.16 7.25 -15.69
C SER A 120 9.51 6.65 -16.07
N LEU A 121 10.31 7.37 -16.86
CA LEU A 121 11.68 6.99 -17.19
C LEU A 121 12.68 7.86 -16.41
N HIS A 122 13.49 7.23 -15.58
CA HIS A 122 14.60 7.86 -14.87
C HIS A 122 15.96 7.34 -15.34
N ARG A 123 16.87 8.25 -15.71
CA ARG A 123 18.23 7.90 -16.16
C ARG A 123 19.22 7.97 -15.00
N SER A 124 20.06 6.95 -14.82
CA SER A 124 21.05 6.92 -13.72
C SER A 124 22.35 6.23 -14.12
N ARG A 125 23.40 6.35 -13.28
CA ARG A 125 24.66 5.63 -13.44
C ARG A 125 24.50 4.19 -12.93
N ARG A 126 23.95 3.32 -13.77
CA ARG A 126 23.73 1.90 -13.48
C ARG A 126 24.15 1.03 -14.67
N SER A 127 24.39 -0.26 -14.43
CA SER A 127 24.81 -1.22 -15.46
C SER A 127 23.65 -1.99 -16.11
N THR A 128 22.45 -1.92 -15.54
CA THR A 128 21.26 -2.68 -15.97
C THR A 128 20.06 -1.77 -16.23
N ILE A 129 19.03 -2.27 -16.90
CA ILE A 129 17.70 -1.63 -16.97
C ILE A 129 16.82 -2.30 -15.91
N GLY A 130 15.98 -1.52 -15.24
CA GLY A 130 15.17 -2.01 -14.12
C GLY A 130 13.77 -1.46 -14.23
N PHE A 131 12.82 -2.34 -14.03
CA PHE A 131 11.40 -2.08 -14.17
C PHE A 131 10.76 -2.25 -12.82
N THR A 132 9.76 -1.44 -12.56
CA THR A 132 9.01 -1.46 -11.32
C THR A 132 7.56 -1.15 -11.68
N VAL A 133 6.65 -2.02 -11.31
CA VAL A 133 5.21 -1.74 -11.41
C VAL A 133 4.70 -1.60 -9.98
N GLY A 134 4.22 -0.42 -9.59
CA GLY A 134 3.63 -0.14 -8.28
C GLY A 134 2.22 0.44 -8.41
N ALA A 135 1.69 1.02 -7.33
CA ALA A 135 0.38 1.68 -7.34
C ALA A 135 0.32 2.83 -8.36
N ASP A 136 1.43 3.54 -8.53
CA ASP A 136 1.61 4.61 -9.51
C ASP A 136 1.79 4.10 -10.95
N GLY A 137 1.75 2.79 -11.20
CA GLY A 137 1.99 2.22 -12.54
C GLY A 137 3.46 1.90 -12.83
N LEU A 138 3.84 1.92 -14.11
CA LEU A 138 5.17 1.49 -14.56
C LEU A 138 6.22 2.59 -14.37
N ALA A 139 7.31 2.25 -13.68
CA ALA A 139 8.51 3.05 -13.53
C ALA A 139 9.72 2.28 -14.09
N VAL A 140 10.50 2.96 -14.94
CA VAL A 140 11.67 2.41 -15.60
C VAL A 140 12.88 3.24 -15.20
N ARG A 141 13.90 2.57 -14.68
CA ARG A 141 15.21 3.17 -14.48
C ARG A 141 16.16 2.60 -15.52
N ALA A 142 16.92 3.43 -16.21
CA ALA A 142 17.83 2.96 -17.27
C ALA A 142 19.19 3.68 -17.20
N PRO A 143 20.28 3.06 -17.65
CA PRO A 143 21.56 3.75 -17.77
C PRO A 143 21.47 4.96 -18.69
N THR A 144 22.29 5.99 -18.44
CA THR A 144 22.33 7.19 -19.31
C THR A 144 22.80 6.89 -20.74
N TRP A 145 23.63 5.85 -20.91
CA TRP A 145 24.22 5.46 -22.19
C TRP A 145 23.32 4.55 -23.04
N VAL A 146 22.24 3.98 -22.49
CA VAL A 146 21.34 3.08 -23.23
C VAL A 146 20.36 3.89 -24.07
N ALA A 147 20.27 3.60 -25.37
CA ALA A 147 19.31 4.25 -26.26
C ALA A 147 17.84 3.99 -25.82
N LEU A 148 16.93 4.93 -26.10
CA LEU A 148 15.50 4.75 -25.80
C LEU A 148 14.90 3.54 -26.53
N SER A 149 15.29 3.30 -27.79
CA SER A 149 14.86 2.13 -28.56
C SER A 149 15.23 0.80 -27.90
N ALA A 150 16.37 0.75 -27.21
CA ALA A 150 16.78 -0.41 -26.42
C ALA A 150 15.93 -0.59 -25.16
N VAL A 151 15.54 0.52 -24.50
CA VAL A 151 14.59 0.47 -23.37
C VAL A 151 13.22 -0.05 -23.85
N ASP A 152 12.71 0.48 -24.96
CA ASP A 152 11.43 0.06 -25.54
C ASP A 152 11.49 -1.39 -26.02
N GLY A 153 12.62 -1.83 -26.59
CA GLY A 153 12.84 -3.22 -27.00
C GLY A 153 12.70 -4.18 -25.82
N VAL A 154 13.33 -3.88 -24.69
CA VAL A 154 13.21 -4.70 -23.48
C VAL A 154 11.80 -4.63 -22.88
N LEU A 155 11.13 -3.47 -22.93
CA LEU A 155 9.73 -3.34 -22.49
C LEU A 155 8.79 -4.21 -23.34
N ARG A 156 8.99 -4.26 -24.66
CA ARG A 156 8.22 -5.14 -25.57
C ARG A 156 8.50 -6.61 -25.32
N GLU A 157 9.76 -6.98 -25.11
CA GLU A 157 10.15 -8.36 -24.74
C GLU A 157 9.47 -8.79 -23.42
N ARG A 158 9.34 -7.87 -22.47
CA ARG A 158 8.69 -8.10 -21.17
C ARG A 158 7.21 -7.72 -21.14
N SER A 159 6.59 -7.48 -22.29
CA SER A 159 5.20 -7.00 -22.40
C SER A 159 4.21 -7.86 -21.61
N ALA A 160 4.23 -9.17 -21.78
CA ALA A 160 3.33 -10.09 -21.08
C ALA A 160 3.44 -9.96 -19.54
N TRP A 161 4.65 -9.85 -19.02
CA TRP A 161 4.89 -9.65 -17.59
C TRP A 161 4.42 -8.25 -17.14
N VAL A 162 4.79 -7.19 -17.85
CA VAL A 162 4.40 -5.81 -17.53
C VAL A 162 2.87 -5.66 -17.51
N MET A 163 2.19 -6.19 -18.52
CA MET A 163 0.74 -6.16 -18.62
C MET A 163 0.06 -6.92 -17.48
N THR A 164 0.52 -8.14 -17.20
CA THR A 164 0.03 -8.94 -16.06
C THR A 164 0.16 -8.15 -14.76
N LYS A 165 1.28 -7.48 -14.54
CA LYS A 165 1.52 -6.70 -13.32
C LYS A 165 0.70 -5.41 -13.25
N LEU A 166 0.50 -4.73 -14.37
CA LEU A 166 -0.33 -3.54 -14.42
C LEU A 166 -1.81 -3.86 -14.15
N VAL A 167 -2.32 -4.96 -14.70
CA VAL A 167 -3.68 -5.45 -14.41
C VAL A 167 -3.80 -5.84 -12.92
N GLN A 168 -2.86 -6.64 -12.40
CA GLN A 168 -2.84 -7.01 -10.98
C GLN A 168 -2.75 -5.80 -10.04
N ALA A 169 -1.98 -4.77 -10.40
CA ALA A 169 -1.86 -3.53 -9.63
C ALA A 169 -3.17 -2.73 -9.67
N ARG A 170 -3.82 -2.63 -10.83
CA ARG A 170 -5.12 -1.96 -10.99
C ARG A 170 -6.23 -2.67 -10.22
N GLU A 171 -6.32 -4.00 -10.30
CA GLU A 171 -7.28 -4.79 -9.53
C GLU A 171 -7.06 -4.65 -8.02
N ARG A 172 -5.80 -4.56 -7.57
CA ARG A 172 -5.47 -4.28 -6.17
C ARG A 172 -5.91 -2.87 -5.78
N GLN A 173 -5.66 -1.86 -6.62
CA GLN A 173 -6.07 -0.48 -6.38
C GLN A 173 -7.60 -0.36 -6.31
N GLN A 174 -8.32 -1.00 -7.24
CA GLN A 174 -9.79 -1.01 -7.24
C GLN A 174 -10.35 -1.71 -5.99
N ARG A 175 -9.72 -2.80 -5.53
CA ARG A 175 -10.09 -3.46 -4.26
C ARG A 175 -9.83 -2.57 -3.04
N LEU A 176 -8.75 -1.80 -3.04
CA LEU A 176 -8.43 -0.82 -2.00
C LEU A 176 -9.42 0.35 -1.99
N GLU A 177 -9.75 0.89 -3.16
CA GLU A 177 -10.70 1.99 -3.34
C GLU A 177 -12.14 1.57 -2.99
N GLY A 178 -12.54 0.35 -3.37
CA GLY A 178 -13.81 -0.25 -2.95
C GLY A 178 -13.89 -0.56 -1.46
N GLY A 179 -12.76 -0.59 -0.75
CA GLY A 179 -12.65 -0.79 0.69
C GLY A 179 -12.62 0.50 1.52
N ARG A 180 -12.88 1.68 0.92
CA ARG A 180 -12.88 2.95 1.64
C ARG A 180 -14.07 3.04 2.59
N ILE A 181 -13.79 3.24 3.87
CA ILE A 181 -14.83 3.25 4.90
C ILE A 181 -15.48 4.63 5.00
N CYS A 182 -16.80 4.67 4.77
CA CYS A 182 -17.62 5.85 5.05
C CYS A 182 -18.01 5.86 6.53
N TRP A 183 -17.39 6.74 7.31
CA TRP A 183 -17.60 6.83 8.76
C TRP A 183 -18.96 7.47 9.10
N ALA A 184 -19.90 6.65 9.55
CA ALA A 184 -21.22 7.04 10.01
C ALA A 184 -21.74 6.05 11.07
N ASN A 185 -22.81 6.40 11.77
CA ASN A 185 -23.53 5.44 12.61
C ASN A 185 -24.01 4.25 11.77
N GLY A 186 -23.80 3.02 12.26
CA GLY A 186 -24.13 1.79 11.55
C GLY A 186 -23.06 1.31 10.56
N VAL A 187 -21.89 1.97 10.47
CA VAL A 187 -20.79 1.54 9.59
C VAL A 187 -20.35 0.11 9.94
N VAL A 188 -20.12 -0.71 8.92
CA VAL A 188 -19.65 -2.09 9.07
C VAL A 188 -18.21 -2.18 8.60
N LEU A 189 -17.35 -2.73 9.43
CA LEU A 189 -15.95 -2.99 9.11
C LEU A 189 -15.59 -4.47 9.34
N PRO A 190 -14.63 -5.03 8.59
CA PRO A 190 -14.13 -6.37 8.89
C PRO A 190 -13.37 -6.34 10.22
N TYR A 191 -13.61 -7.35 11.05
CA TYR A 191 -13.03 -7.49 12.37
C TYR A 191 -12.85 -8.96 12.72
N MET A 192 -11.60 -9.42 12.79
CA MET A 192 -11.20 -10.78 13.17
C MET A 192 -11.88 -11.88 12.33
N GLY A 193 -12.23 -11.59 11.08
CA GLY A 193 -12.94 -12.50 10.18
C GLY A 193 -14.47 -12.36 10.16
N HIS A 194 -15.03 -11.45 10.94
CA HIS A 194 -16.47 -11.19 11.02
C HIS A 194 -16.79 -9.72 10.76
N PRO A 195 -18.00 -9.39 10.27
CA PRO A 195 -18.45 -8.01 10.20
C PRO A 195 -18.71 -7.43 11.61
N LEU A 196 -18.17 -6.24 11.87
CA LEU A 196 -18.40 -5.45 13.07
C LEU A 196 -19.15 -4.18 12.71
N GLN A 197 -20.36 -4.03 13.24
CA GLN A 197 -21.19 -2.86 13.08
C GLN A 197 -20.93 -1.86 14.21
N VAL A 198 -20.67 -0.61 13.88
CA VAL A 198 -20.49 0.48 14.86
C VAL A 198 -21.84 1.12 15.15
N VAL A 199 -22.19 1.22 16.43
CA VAL A 199 -23.42 1.86 16.91
C VAL A 199 -23.05 3.01 17.85
N LEU A 200 -23.56 4.20 17.60
CA LEU A 200 -23.34 5.33 18.50
C LEU A 200 -24.31 5.25 19.69
N ASP A 201 -23.76 5.34 20.90
CA ASP A 201 -24.51 5.35 22.15
C ASP A 201 -24.21 6.63 22.95
N PRO A 202 -25.08 7.64 22.87
CA PRO A 202 -24.91 8.90 23.60
C PRO A 202 -24.90 8.72 25.11
N THR A 203 -25.53 7.65 25.62
CA THR A 203 -25.65 7.39 27.06
C THR A 203 -24.31 6.98 27.67
N GLN A 204 -23.47 6.30 26.89
CA GLN A 204 -22.14 5.86 27.29
C GLN A 204 -21.08 6.97 27.25
N SER A 205 -21.35 8.07 26.53
CA SER A 205 -20.43 9.21 26.40
C SER A 205 -20.04 9.82 27.75
N ARG A 206 -20.92 9.73 28.76
CA ARG A 206 -20.68 10.23 30.13
C ARG A 206 -19.89 9.27 31.03
N SER A 207 -19.71 8.02 30.61
CA SER A 207 -19.11 6.96 31.45
C SER A 207 -17.59 6.83 31.31
N GLY A 208 -16.97 7.54 30.36
CA GLY A 208 -15.53 7.46 30.08
C GLY A 208 -15.06 6.12 29.50
N ARG A 209 -15.94 5.13 29.31
CA ARG A 209 -15.61 3.87 28.65
C ARG A 209 -15.61 4.08 27.14
N GLY A 210 -14.41 4.13 26.55
CA GLY A 210 -14.17 4.36 25.13
C GLY A 210 -14.57 3.22 24.19
N GLY A 211 -15.81 2.73 24.29
CA GLY A 211 -16.41 1.73 23.42
C GLY A 211 -16.59 0.34 24.07
N ALA A 212 -17.76 -0.28 23.88
CA ALA A 212 -18.11 -1.59 24.40
C ALA A 212 -18.51 -2.53 23.25
N LEU A 213 -17.83 -3.68 23.16
CA LEU A 213 -18.15 -4.72 22.19
C LEU A 213 -19.21 -5.64 22.75
N VAL A 214 -20.30 -5.79 22.01
CA VAL A 214 -21.32 -6.81 22.24
C VAL A 214 -21.13 -7.87 21.16
N ALA A 215 -20.82 -9.09 21.59
CA ALA A 215 -20.62 -10.22 20.70
C ALA A 215 -21.88 -10.45 19.85
N ALA A 216 -21.68 -10.92 18.62
CA ALA A 216 -22.77 -11.38 17.77
C ALA A 216 -23.58 -12.43 18.53
N VAL A 217 -24.90 -12.22 18.67
CA VAL A 217 -25.81 -13.24 19.18
C VAL A 217 -26.11 -14.17 18.00
N PRO A 218 -25.79 -15.47 18.09
CA PRO A 218 -26.28 -16.42 17.10
C PRO A 218 -27.81 -16.38 17.15
N VAL A 219 -28.45 -15.95 16.06
CA VAL A 219 -29.88 -16.17 15.91
C VAL A 219 -30.06 -17.69 15.85
N PRO A 220 -30.81 -18.32 16.78
CA PRO A 220 -31.05 -19.74 16.67
C PRO A 220 -31.66 -20.00 15.30
N ALA A 221 -31.08 -20.92 14.54
CA ALA A 221 -31.63 -21.34 13.26
C ALA A 221 -33.10 -21.73 13.50
N ASN A 222 -34.03 -21.02 12.88
CA ASN A 222 -35.41 -21.49 12.86
C ASN A 222 -35.39 -22.88 12.22
N ALA A 223 -36.10 -23.84 12.83
CA ALA A 223 -36.10 -25.25 12.42
C ALA A 223 -36.50 -25.48 10.94
N ASP A 224 -37.03 -24.45 10.27
CA ASP A 224 -37.46 -24.46 8.87
C ASP A 224 -36.41 -23.90 7.88
N GLN A 225 -35.18 -23.57 8.31
CA GLN A 225 -34.12 -23.10 7.40
C GLN A 225 -33.24 -24.25 6.90
N PRO A 226 -33.00 -24.38 5.58
CA PRO A 226 -32.13 -25.42 5.03
C PRO A 226 -30.69 -25.27 5.53
N ALA A 227 -30.06 -26.40 5.85
CA ALA A 227 -28.77 -26.52 6.52
C ALA A 227 -27.56 -25.92 5.77
N ASP A 228 -27.74 -25.51 4.51
CA ASP A 228 -26.67 -25.04 3.61
C ASP A 228 -26.67 -23.52 3.35
N ALA A 229 -27.54 -22.73 4.00
CA ALA A 229 -27.45 -21.27 3.94
C ALA A 229 -26.39 -20.79 4.95
N PRO A 230 -25.46 -19.88 4.59
CA PRO A 230 -24.57 -19.27 5.58
C PRO A 230 -25.47 -18.62 6.63
N ALA A 231 -25.36 -19.09 7.88
CA ALA A 231 -26.12 -18.52 8.98
C ALA A 231 -25.86 -17.00 8.97
N ALA A 232 -26.87 -16.23 8.57
CA ALA A 232 -26.82 -14.78 8.54
C ALA A 232 -26.88 -14.30 9.99
N GLY A 233 -25.79 -14.55 10.74
CA GLY A 233 -25.63 -14.08 12.09
C GLY A 233 -25.67 -12.56 12.09
N THR A 234 -26.33 -11.98 13.08
CA THR A 234 -26.27 -10.54 13.32
C THR A 234 -24.80 -10.15 13.51
N PRO A 235 -24.28 -9.13 12.81
CA PRO A 235 -22.90 -8.70 13.00
C PRO A 235 -22.66 -8.36 14.47
N ALA A 236 -21.43 -8.57 14.93
CA ALA A 236 -21.03 -8.09 16.25
C ALA A 236 -21.23 -6.56 16.30
N GLN A 237 -21.63 -6.02 17.44
CA GLN A 237 -21.92 -4.59 17.58
C GLN A 237 -20.90 -3.93 18.50
N LEU A 238 -20.27 -2.87 18.01
CA LEU A 238 -19.41 -1.99 18.80
C LEU A 238 -20.18 -0.73 19.17
N PHE A 239 -20.56 -0.60 20.43
CA PHE A 239 -21.18 0.61 20.95
C PHE A 239 -20.09 1.64 21.26
N ILE A 240 -20.16 2.82 20.65
CA ILE A 240 -19.22 3.92 20.87
C ILE A 240 -19.93 5.07 21.59
N GLY A 241 -19.34 5.52 22.71
CA GLY A 241 -19.86 6.61 23.54
C GLY A 241 -19.75 7.99 22.91
N LEU A 242 -20.49 8.24 21.82
CA LEU A 242 -20.53 9.51 21.10
C LEU A 242 -21.98 10.00 20.90
N PRO A 243 -22.19 11.32 20.78
CA PRO A 243 -23.46 11.89 20.35
C PRO A 243 -23.91 11.37 18.98
N ALA A 244 -25.22 11.33 18.72
CA ALA A 244 -25.77 10.85 17.46
C ALA A 244 -25.41 11.75 16.26
N ASP A 245 -25.09 13.01 16.50
CA ASP A 245 -24.63 14.01 15.53
C ASP A 245 -23.10 14.08 15.42
N ALA A 246 -22.36 13.12 15.99
CA ALA A 246 -20.91 13.06 15.88
C ALA A 246 -20.45 13.04 14.42
N SER A 247 -19.43 13.85 14.12
CA SER A 247 -18.83 13.91 12.79
C SER A 247 -18.15 12.59 12.41
N ALA A 248 -18.04 12.34 11.11
CA ALA A 248 -17.31 11.20 10.55
C ALA A 248 -15.88 11.06 11.13
N ALA A 249 -15.18 12.17 11.35
CA ALA A 249 -13.84 12.18 11.96
C ALA A 249 -13.87 11.72 13.43
N GLN A 250 -14.84 12.18 14.22
CA GLN A 250 -14.98 11.75 15.62
C GLN A 250 -15.31 10.25 15.72
N ILE A 251 -16.19 9.76 14.85
CA ILE A 251 -16.54 8.34 14.79
C ILE A 251 -15.30 7.52 14.43
N ARG A 252 -14.58 7.90 13.36
CA ARG A 252 -13.33 7.26 12.96
C ARG A 252 -12.36 7.20 14.13
N ASP A 253 -12.01 8.35 14.72
CA ASP A 253 -10.96 8.41 15.73
C ASP A 253 -11.32 7.58 16.98
N ALA A 254 -12.60 7.56 17.38
CA ALA A 254 -13.08 6.74 18.48
C ALA A 254 -13.02 5.23 18.16
N VAL A 255 -13.44 4.83 16.96
CA VAL A 255 -13.38 3.43 16.51
C VAL A 255 -11.93 2.97 16.38
N LEU A 256 -11.05 3.78 15.78
CA LEU A 256 -9.62 3.48 15.67
C LEU A 256 -8.97 3.33 17.05
N ALA A 257 -9.25 4.24 17.98
CA ALA A 257 -8.74 4.14 19.35
C ALA A 257 -9.22 2.88 20.07
N TRP A 258 -10.46 2.45 19.81
CA TRP A 258 -10.99 1.18 20.32
C TRP A 258 -10.28 -0.02 19.67
N LEU A 259 -10.19 -0.06 18.33
CA LEU A 259 -9.52 -1.13 17.58
C LEU A 259 -8.08 -1.31 18.01
N MET A 260 -7.33 -0.22 18.23
CA MET A 260 -5.94 -0.31 18.69
C MET A 260 -5.82 -0.85 20.12
N ARG A 261 -6.76 -0.52 21.02
CA ARG A 261 -6.80 -1.10 22.37
C ARG A 261 -7.13 -2.59 22.31
N ASP A 262 -8.09 -2.95 21.49
CA ASP A 262 -8.51 -4.35 21.31
C ASP A 262 -7.42 -5.19 20.66
N ALA A 263 -6.80 -4.68 19.59
CA ALA A 263 -5.64 -5.26 18.93
C ALA A 263 -4.52 -5.58 19.91
N ARG A 264 -4.18 -4.63 20.80
CA ARG A 264 -3.16 -4.86 21.84
C ARG A 264 -3.55 -6.01 22.75
N ARG A 265 -4.80 -6.03 23.25
CA ARG A 265 -5.28 -7.10 24.15
C ARG A 265 -5.18 -8.46 23.45
N TYR A 266 -5.73 -8.56 22.25
CA TYR A 266 -5.76 -9.80 21.48
C TYR A 266 -4.35 -10.28 21.11
N PHE A 267 -3.47 -9.39 20.64
CA PHE A 267 -2.10 -9.79 20.29
C PHE A 267 -1.31 -10.27 21.50
N ILE A 268 -1.50 -9.69 22.69
CA ILE A 268 -0.89 -10.20 23.93
C ILE A 268 -1.36 -11.62 24.21
N GLU A 269 -2.67 -11.87 24.13
CA GLU A 269 -3.23 -13.21 24.32
C GLU A 269 -2.62 -14.23 23.34
N ARG A 270 -2.48 -13.87 22.06
CA ARG A 270 -1.87 -14.77 21.06
C ARG A 270 -0.37 -14.94 21.29
N LEU A 271 0.35 -13.90 21.68
CA LEU A 271 1.77 -14.00 22.04
C LEU A 271 1.97 -14.95 23.24
N ASP A 272 1.16 -14.81 24.28
CA ASP A 272 1.20 -15.66 25.48
C ASP A 272 0.81 -17.11 25.18
N HIS A 273 -0.04 -17.32 24.18
CA HIS A 273 -0.39 -18.66 23.71
C HIS A 273 0.76 -19.34 22.94
N PHE A 274 1.35 -18.67 21.95
CA PHE A 274 2.33 -19.29 21.05
C PHE A 274 3.77 -19.30 21.59
N ALA A 275 4.15 -18.35 22.44
CA ALA A 275 5.49 -18.28 23.01
C ALA A 275 5.91 -19.57 23.74
N PRO A 276 5.11 -20.16 24.65
CA PRO A 276 5.48 -21.41 25.31
C PRO A 276 5.53 -22.60 24.35
N LEU A 277 4.66 -22.67 23.33
CA LEU A 277 4.67 -23.74 22.33
C LEU A 277 5.95 -23.72 21.48
N LEU A 278 6.47 -22.53 21.21
CA LEU A 278 7.74 -22.34 20.54
C LEU A 278 8.93 -22.43 21.49
N GLY A 279 8.73 -22.44 22.81
CA GLY A 279 9.84 -22.43 23.78
C GLY A 279 10.62 -21.11 23.81
N VAL A 280 9.94 -19.99 23.60
CA VAL A 280 10.53 -18.64 23.62
C VAL A 280 9.87 -17.75 24.68
N GLN A 281 10.48 -16.61 24.97
CA GLN A 281 9.93 -15.59 25.86
C GLN A 281 9.98 -14.23 25.15
N TRP A 282 8.89 -13.47 25.25
CA TRP A 282 8.81 -12.12 24.70
C TRP A 282 8.80 -11.08 25.83
N THR A 283 9.30 -9.87 25.57
CA THR A 283 9.51 -8.84 26.61
C THR A 283 8.59 -7.64 26.47
N SER A 284 8.23 -7.26 25.25
CA SER A 284 7.31 -6.14 25.03
C SER A 284 6.61 -6.20 23.67
N LEU A 285 5.41 -5.62 23.61
CA LEU A 285 4.62 -5.45 22.39
C LEU A 285 4.43 -3.96 22.06
N ARG A 286 4.81 -3.56 20.85
CA ARG A 286 4.44 -2.26 20.25
C ARG A 286 3.51 -2.44 19.07
N LEU A 287 2.44 -1.66 19.02
CA LEU A 287 1.61 -1.56 17.84
C LEU A 287 2.24 -0.62 16.81
N SER A 288 2.02 -0.91 15.53
CA SER A 288 2.44 -0.06 14.42
C SER A 288 1.33 0.07 13.38
N SER A 289 1.44 1.09 12.53
CA SER A 289 0.61 1.31 11.35
C SER A 289 1.47 1.26 10.07
N ALA A 290 2.57 0.49 10.09
CA ALA A 290 3.50 0.46 8.98
C ALA A 290 2.83 -0.15 7.74
N GLU A 291 2.79 0.58 6.64
CA GLU A 291 2.22 0.11 5.36
C GLU A 291 2.96 -1.12 4.81
N THR A 292 4.20 -1.29 5.27
CA THR A 292 5.20 -2.07 4.58
C THR A 292 5.43 -3.46 5.17
N ARG A 293 4.88 -3.70 6.37
CA ARG A 293 5.15 -4.90 7.16
C ARG A 293 4.05 -5.15 8.18
N TRP A 294 3.80 -6.42 8.44
CA TRP A 294 2.84 -6.88 9.42
C TRP A 294 3.43 -7.05 10.82
N GLY A 295 4.74 -7.27 10.92
CA GLY A 295 5.43 -7.34 12.19
C GLY A 295 6.94 -7.18 12.09
N SER A 296 7.59 -7.23 13.25
CA SER A 296 9.03 -7.48 13.40
C SER A 296 9.32 -7.91 14.83
N ALA A 297 10.22 -8.87 15.00
CA ALA A 297 10.80 -9.23 16.29
C ALA A 297 12.31 -8.95 16.35
N LYS A 298 12.82 -8.83 17.57
CA LYS A 298 14.26 -8.71 17.87
C LYS A 298 14.66 -9.80 18.86
N ALA A 299 15.95 -10.16 18.85
CA ALA A 299 16.54 -11.13 19.76
C ALA A 299 16.32 -10.84 21.27
N ASP A 300 16.06 -9.59 21.63
CA ASP A 300 15.75 -9.15 23.00
C ASP A 300 14.30 -9.41 23.43
N GLY A 301 13.51 -10.09 22.59
CA GLY A 301 12.10 -10.40 22.84
C GLY A 301 11.16 -9.22 22.56
N SER A 302 11.65 -8.11 22.02
CA SER A 302 10.77 -6.99 21.65
C SER A 302 10.08 -7.26 20.32
N ILE A 303 8.74 -7.19 20.34
CA ILE A 303 7.88 -7.51 19.22
C ILE A 303 7.09 -6.27 18.81
N ARG A 304 6.98 -6.07 17.51
CA ARG A 304 6.13 -5.06 16.91
C ARG A 304 5.14 -5.74 15.97
N LEU A 305 3.86 -5.43 16.10
CA LEU A 305 2.81 -5.93 15.22
C LEU A 305 2.01 -4.77 14.64
N ASN A 306 1.53 -4.92 13.42
CA ASN A 306 0.65 -3.95 12.80
C ASN A 306 -0.78 -4.14 13.32
N TRP A 307 -1.36 -3.10 13.90
CA TRP A 307 -2.69 -3.21 14.51
C TRP A 307 -3.78 -3.52 13.48
N ARG A 308 -3.56 -3.18 12.19
CA ARG A 308 -4.49 -3.47 11.09
C ARG A 308 -4.71 -4.97 10.85
N LEU A 309 -3.90 -5.84 11.48
CA LEU A 309 -4.15 -7.29 11.50
C LEU A 309 -5.54 -7.65 12.05
N VAL A 310 -6.14 -6.81 12.90
CA VAL A 310 -7.50 -7.04 13.41
C VAL A 310 -8.58 -7.06 12.32
N HIS A 311 -8.28 -6.65 11.08
CA HIS A 311 -9.21 -6.76 9.96
C HIS A 311 -9.19 -8.12 9.27
N TYR A 312 -8.22 -8.99 9.60
CA TYR A 312 -8.10 -10.33 9.04
C TYR A 312 -8.70 -11.39 9.94
N ARG A 313 -8.94 -12.59 9.39
CA ARG A 313 -9.33 -13.76 10.18
C ARG A 313 -8.29 -14.06 11.26
N THR A 314 -8.73 -14.56 12.41
CA THR A 314 -7.87 -14.90 13.55
C THR A 314 -6.70 -15.82 13.18
N ALA A 315 -6.91 -16.80 12.29
CA ALA A 315 -5.84 -17.67 11.79
C ALA A 315 -4.69 -16.90 11.12
N VAL A 316 -4.98 -15.82 10.39
CA VAL A 316 -3.95 -14.97 9.78
C VAL A 316 -3.19 -14.19 10.84
N ILE A 317 -3.87 -13.71 11.88
CA ILE A 317 -3.25 -13.05 13.03
C ILE A 317 -2.30 -14.02 13.73
N ASP A 318 -2.76 -15.25 13.97
CA ASP A 318 -2.00 -16.32 14.61
C ASP A 318 -0.73 -16.67 13.83
N TYR A 319 -0.85 -16.81 12.51
CA TYR A 319 0.31 -16.99 11.63
C TYR A 319 1.34 -15.87 11.80
N VAL A 320 0.92 -14.60 11.76
CA VAL A 320 1.86 -13.48 11.89
C VAL A 320 2.49 -13.45 13.28
N VAL A 321 1.72 -13.70 14.34
CA VAL A 321 2.23 -13.77 15.72
C VAL A 321 3.27 -14.89 15.86
N ALA A 322 2.96 -16.10 15.38
CA ALA A 322 3.88 -17.23 15.39
C ALA A 322 5.14 -16.96 14.56
N HIS A 323 5.00 -16.29 13.41
CA HIS A 323 6.12 -15.87 12.57
C HIS A 323 7.08 -14.95 13.33
N GLU A 324 6.56 -13.91 13.99
CA GLU A 324 7.39 -12.99 14.76
C GLU A 324 8.03 -13.67 15.98
N LEU A 325 7.33 -14.58 16.66
CA LEU A 325 7.91 -15.34 17.77
C LEU A 325 9.00 -16.32 17.31
N ALA A 326 8.82 -16.97 16.16
CA ALA A 326 9.82 -17.88 15.59
C ALA A 326 11.15 -17.15 15.30
N HIS A 327 11.09 -15.86 14.97
CA HIS A 327 12.29 -15.04 14.80
C HIS A 327 13.15 -14.96 16.05
N LEU A 328 12.59 -15.15 17.26
CA LEU A 328 13.38 -15.19 18.50
C LEU A 328 14.34 -16.40 18.56
N GLN A 329 14.10 -17.44 17.78
CA GLN A 329 14.99 -18.60 17.66
C GLN A 329 15.83 -18.59 16.38
N VAL A 330 15.22 -18.18 15.27
CA VAL A 330 15.84 -18.22 13.94
C VAL A 330 15.63 -16.87 13.24
N MET A 331 16.70 -16.07 13.15
CA MET A 331 16.62 -14.68 12.69
C MET A 331 16.53 -14.51 11.16
N ASP A 332 16.64 -15.60 10.40
CA ASP A 332 16.52 -15.63 8.96
C ASP A 332 15.36 -16.54 8.53
N HIS A 333 14.85 -16.39 7.30
CA HIS A 333 13.77 -17.21 6.76
C HIS A 333 14.26 -18.53 6.14
N SER A 334 15.28 -19.16 6.74
CA SER A 334 15.78 -20.47 6.30
C SER A 334 14.74 -21.59 6.43
N PRO A 335 14.97 -22.77 5.83
CA PRO A 335 14.10 -23.93 6.05
C PRO A 335 13.88 -24.26 7.53
N ARG A 336 14.89 -24.01 8.39
CA ARG A 336 14.77 -24.18 9.84
C ARG A 336 13.70 -23.26 10.43
N PHE A 337 13.67 -21.99 10.01
CA PHE A 337 12.64 -21.04 10.45
C PHE A 337 11.24 -21.49 10.06
N TRP A 338 11.04 -21.90 8.80
CA TRP A 338 9.73 -22.36 8.34
C TRP A 338 9.29 -23.65 9.03
N ASN A 339 10.22 -24.56 9.31
CA ASN A 339 9.95 -25.74 10.14
C ASN A 339 9.52 -25.35 11.56
N THR A 340 10.16 -24.33 12.16
CA THR A 340 9.76 -23.80 13.47
C THR A 340 8.36 -23.19 13.45
N VAL A 341 7.99 -22.43 12.40
CA VAL A 341 6.62 -21.90 12.28
C VAL A 341 5.60 -23.04 12.12
N ALA A 342 5.93 -24.04 11.29
CA ALA A 342 5.06 -25.17 11.01
C ALA A 342 4.74 -26.05 12.23
N THR A 343 5.54 -25.99 13.31
CA THR A 343 5.25 -26.77 14.53
C THR A 343 4.02 -26.27 15.27
N VAL A 344 3.67 -24.99 15.11
CA VAL A 344 2.54 -24.34 15.80
C VAL A 344 1.45 -23.85 14.86
N VAL A 345 1.79 -23.57 13.60
CA VAL A 345 0.85 -23.17 12.54
C VAL A 345 1.18 -23.97 11.27
N PRO A 346 0.65 -25.21 11.12
CA PRO A 346 1.03 -26.11 10.03
C PRO A 346 0.54 -25.63 8.64
N ASP A 347 -0.56 -24.89 8.59
CA ASP A 347 -1.19 -24.31 7.40
C ASP A 347 -0.63 -22.91 7.03
N TYR A 348 0.53 -22.53 7.58
CA TYR A 348 1.12 -21.20 7.42
C TYR A 348 1.29 -20.76 5.95
N ALA A 349 1.52 -21.71 5.03
CA ALA A 349 1.73 -21.42 3.62
C ALA A 349 0.48 -20.82 2.97
N GLU A 350 -0.69 -21.36 3.29
CA GLU A 350 -1.98 -20.85 2.81
C GLU A 350 -2.28 -19.49 3.44
N LEU A 351 -2.13 -19.38 4.77
CA LEU A 351 -2.35 -18.13 5.51
C LEU A 351 -1.45 -16.99 5.01
N ARG A 352 -0.20 -17.30 4.64
CA ARG A 352 0.73 -16.34 4.02
C ARG A 352 0.25 -15.87 2.66
N ASN A 353 -0.33 -16.75 1.84
CA ASN A 353 -0.86 -16.37 0.53
C ASN A 353 -2.11 -15.49 0.69
N HIS A 354 -3.02 -15.83 1.61
CA HIS A 354 -4.18 -15.00 1.95
C HIS A 354 -3.77 -13.58 2.33
N LEU A 355 -2.79 -13.45 3.24
CA LEU A 355 -2.29 -12.14 3.68
C LEU A 355 -1.72 -11.32 2.52
N ARG A 356 -1.18 -11.95 1.46
CA ARG A 356 -0.63 -11.29 0.26
C ARG A 356 -1.69 -10.79 -0.72
N GLU A 357 -2.80 -11.51 -0.80
CA GLU A 357 -3.86 -11.31 -1.77
C GLU A 357 -4.92 -10.32 -1.28
N GLU A 358 -5.17 -10.30 0.02
CA GLU A 358 -6.17 -9.43 0.66
C GLU A 358 -5.48 -8.27 1.38
N PRO A 359 -5.49 -7.03 0.83
CA PRO A 359 -4.99 -5.88 1.57
C PRO A 359 -6.01 -5.43 2.63
N ALA A 360 -5.52 -4.92 3.77
CA ALA A 360 -6.39 -4.36 4.80
C ALA A 360 -7.14 -3.11 4.28
N PRO A 361 -8.38 -2.86 4.75
CA PRO A 361 -9.20 -1.72 4.32
C PRO A 361 -8.49 -0.37 4.49
N LEU A 362 -8.76 0.58 3.59
CA LEU A 362 -8.29 1.96 3.76
C LEU A 362 -9.23 2.69 4.72
N LEU A 363 -8.65 3.24 5.80
CA LEU A 363 -9.40 3.83 6.92
C LEU A 363 -9.41 5.37 6.87
N ASP A 364 -8.85 5.94 5.79
CA ASP A 364 -8.46 7.34 5.64
C ASP A 364 -9.41 8.19 4.78
#